data_AF-A0A972AZ68-F1
#
_entry.id   AF-A0A972AZ68-F1
#
_cell.length_a   1.000
_cell.length_b   1.000
_cell.length_c   1.000
_cell.angle_alpha   90.00
_cell.angle_beta   90.00
_cell.angle_gamma   90.00
#
_symmetry.space_group_name_H-M   'P 1'
#
loop_
_entity.id
_entity.type
_entity.pdbx_description
1 polymer ?
#
loop_
_entity_poly.entity_id
_entity_poly.type
_entity_poly.pdbx_seq_one_letter_code
_entity_poly.pdbx_strand_id
1 'polypeptide(L)'
;MIQVKKETLYAGMLKGLLTTFDLAKIIIPVSIVVTILGKSGALEFLADFAAPLMRVFGLSGKAALALFSGYFINLYAAIGVILTLSLTLKELMIIGVMLMLSHSLFMELAISKKAGCSLFYVLLVRLIPSLLVGILGGWLF
;
A
#
# COMPACT_ATOMS: atom_id res chain seq x y z
N MET A 1 -15.71 20.85 30.38
CA MET A 1 -14.47 20.08 30.67
C MET A 1 -14.85 18.61 30.71
N ILE A 2 -14.38 17.78 29.77
CA ILE A 2 -14.70 16.35 29.73
C ILE A 2 -13.98 15.67 30.90
N GLN A 3 -14.71 15.30 31.96
CA GLN A 3 -14.15 14.60 33.12
C GLN A 3 -13.99 13.11 32.77
N VAL A 4 -12.77 12.71 32.37
CA VAL A 4 -12.45 11.31 32.07
C VAL A 4 -12.33 10.53 33.39
N LYS A 5 -13.28 9.64 33.66
CA LYS A 5 -13.25 8.76 34.84
C LYS A 5 -12.23 7.64 34.64
N LYS A 6 -11.63 7.13 35.72
CA LYS A 6 -10.72 5.96 35.70
C LYS A 6 -11.35 4.74 35.01
N GLU A 7 -12.65 4.57 35.17
CA GLU A 7 -13.46 3.52 34.51
C GLU A 7 -13.42 3.64 32.98
N THR A 8 -13.49 4.87 32.44
CA THR A 8 -13.42 5.14 31.00
C THR A 8 -12.04 4.79 30.44
N LEU A 9 -10.97 5.08 31.19
CA LEU A 9 -9.60 4.70 30.80
C LEU A 9 -9.43 3.18 30.76
N TYR A 10 -9.90 2.48 31.79
CA TYR A 10 -9.81 1.02 31.85
C TYR A 10 -10.60 0.34 30.72
N ALA A 11 -11.84 0.78 30.50
CA ALA A 11 -12.68 0.27 29.42
C ALA A 11 -12.07 0.55 28.04
N GLY A 12 -11.48 1.73 27.83
CA GLY A 12 -10.78 2.09 26.59
C GLY A 12 -9.56 1.22 26.33
N MET A 13 -8.72 1.00 27.35
CA MET A 13 -7.54 0.15 27.25
C MET A 13 -7.91 -1.30 26.92
N LEU A 14 -8.91 -1.86 27.60
CA LEU A 14 -9.36 -3.23 27.36
C LEU A 14 -9.91 -3.39 25.93
N LYS A 15 -10.78 -2.47 25.48
CA LYS A 15 -11.29 -2.48 24.11
C LYS A 15 -10.19 -2.32 23.07
N GLY A 16 -9.20 -1.47 23.34
CA GLY A 16 -8.03 -1.29 22.49
C GLY A 16 -7.23 -2.59 22.35
N LEU A 17 -6.92 -3.25 23.46
CA LEU A 17 -6.21 -4.54 23.46
C LEU A 17 -6.99 -5.61 22.68
N LEU A 18 -8.30 -5.75 22.94
CA LEU A 18 -9.15 -6.70 22.22
C LEU A 18 -9.16 -6.43 20.71
N THR A 19 -9.27 -5.17 20.30
CA THR A 19 -9.23 -4.76 18.89
C THR A 19 -7.88 -5.08 18.26
N THR A 20 -6.78 -4.78 18.95
CA THR A 20 -5.42 -5.12 18.49
C THR A 20 -5.28 -6.63 18.29
N PHE A 21 -5.75 -7.44 19.23
CA PHE A 21 -5.72 -8.91 19.09
C PHE A 21 -6.56 -9.39 17.90
N ASP A 22 -7.71 -8.78 17.64
CA ASP A 22 -8.56 -9.16 16.50
C ASP A 22 -7.97 -8.75 15.16
N LEU A 23 -7.32 -7.58 15.07
CA LEU A 23 -6.58 -7.16 13.88
C LEU A 23 -5.33 -8.02 13.67
N ALA A 24 -4.61 -8.36 14.73
CA ALA A 24 -3.39 -9.19 14.65
C ALA A 24 -3.66 -10.56 14.00
N LYS A 25 -4.82 -11.17 14.28
CA LYS A 25 -5.24 -12.44 13.65
C LYS A 25 -5.34 -12.36 12.12
N ILE A 26 -5.43 -11.16 11.55
CA ILE A 26 -5.54 -10.92 10.10
C ILE A 26 -4.21 -10.38 9.56
N ILE A 27 -3.65 -9.38 10.25
CA ILE A 27 -2.40 -8.73 9.87
C ILE A 27 -1.25 -9.73 9.83
N ILE A 28 -1.13 -10.63 10.80
CA ILE A 28 0.00 -11.58 10.87
C ILE A 28 -0.05 -12.56 9.68
N PRO A 29 -1.15 -13.30 9.41
CA PRO A 29 -1.20 -14.18 8.25
C PRO A 29 -0.96 -13.45 6.92
N VAL A 30 -1.58 -12.28 6.72
CA VAL A 30 -1.40 -11.51 5.49
C VAL A 30 0.04 -11.03 5.36
N SER A 31 0.66 -10.56 6.44
CA SER A 31 2.08 -10.16 6.49
C SER A 31 3.01 -11.29 6.04
N ILE A 32 2.74 -12.52 6.49
CA ILE A 32 3.54 -13.69 6.10
C ILE A 32 3.39 -13.94 4.59
N VAL A 33 2.16 -13.94 4.07
CA VAL A 33 1.89 -14.16 2.63
C VAL A 33 2.57 -13.10 1.77
N VAL A 34 2.43 -11.82 2.11
CA VAL A 34 3.07 -10.74 1.34
C VAL A 34 4.59 -10.79 1.47
N THR A 35 5.15 -11.17 2.63
CA THR A 35 6.59 -11.34 2.79
C THR A 35 7.13 -12.47 1.90
N ILE A 36 6.40 -13.57 1.78
CA ILE A 36 6.74 -14.67 0.87
C ILE A 36 6.67 -14.18 -0.58
N LEU A 37 5.60 -13.46 -0.95
CA LEU A 37 5.45 -12.87 -2.28
C LEU A 37 6.61 -11.94 -2.65
N GLY A 38 7.08 -11.14 -1.69
CA GLY A 38 8.22 -10.24 -1.89
C GLY A 38 9.57 -10.95 -2.06
N LYS A 39 9.67 -12.23 -1.65
CA LYS A 39 10.91 -13.03 -1.77
C LYS A 39 10.87 -14.06 -2.90
N SER A 40 9.71 -14.27 -3.52
CA SER A 40 9.50 -15.37 -4.47
C SER A 40 9.94 -15.08 -5.90
N GLY A 41 10.37 -13.85 -6.23
CA GLY A 41 10.65 -13.44 -7.61
C GLY A 41 9.38 -13.04 -8.40
N ALA A 42 8.19 -13.20 -7.80
CA ALA A 42 6.93 -12.95 -8.50
C ALA A 42 6.69 -11.46 -8.77
N LEU A 43 7.19 -10.57 -7.90
CA LEU A 43 7.05 -9.12 -8.10
C LEU A 43 7.88 -8.64 -9.27
N GLU A 44 9.08 -9.19 -9.45
CA GLU A 44 9.98 -8.91 -10.57
C GLU A 44 9.33 -9.32 -11.89
N PHE A 45 8.78 -10.53 -11.95
CA PHE A 45 8.04 -11.00 -13.12
C PHE A 45 6.84 -10.10 -13.45
N LEU A 46 6.05 -9.73 -12.44
CA LEU A 46 4.91 -8.81 -12.63
C LEU A 46 5.37 -7.42 -13.07
N ALA A 47 6.46 -6.91 -12.50
CA ALA A 47 7.02 -5.61 -12.83
C ALA A 47 7.53 -5.58 -14.27
N ASP A 48 8.21 -6.62 -14.73
CA ASP A 48 8.67 -6.74 -16.12
C ASP A 48 7.51 -6.77 -17.11
N PHE A 49 6.44 -7.50 -16.77
CA PHE A 49 5.21 -7.53 -17.56
C PHE A 49 4.51 -6.16 -17.60
N ALA A 50 4.54 -5.41 -16.48
CA ALA A 50 3.94 -4.09 -16.38
C ALA A 50 4.87 -2.94 -16.83
N ALA A 51 6.15 -3.21 -17.08
CA ALA A 51 7.12 -2.22 -17.54
C ALA A 51 6.67 -1.41 -18.78
N PRO A 52 6.04 -1.99 -19.82
CA PRO A 52 5.54 -1.18 -20.94
C PRO A 52 4.38 -0.25 -20.53
N LEU A 53 3.58 -0.62 -19.53
CA LEU A 53 2.48 0.21 -19.02
C LEU A 53 2.99 1.45 -18.26
N MET A 54 4.22 1.40 -17.73
CA MET A 54 4.82 2.54 -17.02
C MET A 54 4.92 3.81 -17.89
N ARG A 55 5.05 3.63 -19.22
CA ARG A 55 5.07 4.75 -20.17
C ARG A 55 3.79 5.60 -20.13
N VAL A 56 2.65 5.00 -19.81
CA VAL A 56 1.36 5.72 -19.68
C VAL A 56 1.41 6.73 -18.54
N PHE A 57 2.18 6.44 -17.50
CA PHE A 57 2.38 7.29 -16.33
C PHE A 57 3.62 8.21 -16.47
N GLY A 58 4.29 8.22 -17.62
CA GLY A 58 5.55 8.94 -17.81
C GLY A 58 6.71 8.40 -16.97
N LEU A 59 6.63 7.13 -16.54
CA LEU A 59 7.63 6.45 -15.71
C LEU A 59 8.52 5.51 -16.52
N SER A 60 9.76 5.31 -16.08
CA SER A 60 10.62 4.24 -16.61
C SER A 60 10.08 2.87 -16.24
N GLY A 61 10.36 1.86 -17.07
CA GLY A 61 9.92 0.49 -16.79
C GLY A 61 10.44 -0.06 -15.45
N LYS A 62 11.61 0.42 -15.00
CA LYS A 62 12.20 0.03 -13.71
C LYS A 62 11.37 0.50 -12.51
N ALA A 63 10.62 1.59 -12.65
CA ALA A 63 9.72 2.09 -11.61
C ALA A 63 8.57 1.13 -11.29
N ALA A 64 8.22 0.20 -12.20
CA ALA A 64 7.16 -0.78 -11.98
C ALA A 64 7.42 -1.63 -10.73
N LEU A 65 8.68 -2.04 -10.50
CA LEU A 65 9.04 -2.86 -9.35
C LEU A 65 8.87 -2.09 -8.04
N ALA A 66 9.24 -0.80 -8.02
CA ALA A 66 9.03 0.07 -6.87
C ALA A 66 7.54 0.26 -6.57
N LEU A 67 6.74 0.51 -7.60
CA LEU A 67 5.30 0.73 -7.48
C LEU A 67 4.59 -0.53 -6.97
N PHE A 68 4.87 -1.71 -7.54
CA PHE A 68 4.25 -2.97 -7.11
C PHE A 68 4.72 -3.44 -5.74
N SER A 69 5.99 -3.23 -5.40
CA SER A 69 6.48 -3.47 -4.03
C SER A 69 5.69 -2.65 -3.02
N GLY A 70 5.37 -1.39 -3.32
CA GLY A 70 4.56 -0.55 -2.44
C GLY A 70 3.08 -0.91 -2.43
N TYR A 71 2.50 -1.16 -3.60
CA TYR A 71 1.09 -1.54 -3.73
C TYR A 71 0.77 -2.86 -3.04
N PHE A 72 1.64 -3.86 -3.14
CA PHE A 72 1.31 -5.21 -2.67
C PHE A 72 1.96 -5.56 -1.33
N ILE A 73 3.18 -5.08 -1.08
CA ILE A 73 3.92 -5.40 0.15
C ILE A 73 3.71 -4.27 1.16
N ASN A 74 4.51 -3.22 1.07
CA ASN A 74 4.41 -2.01 1.90
C ASN A 74 5.36 -0.91 1.42
N LEU A 75 5.21 0.27 2.01
CA LEU A 75 6.04 1.43 1.71
C LEU A 75 7.53 1.19 1.98
N TYR A 76 7.89 0.42 3.01
CA TYR A 76 9.30 0.12 3.30
C TYR A 76 9.95 -0.71 2.18
N ALA A 77 9.23 -1.70 1.64
CA ALA A 77 9.67 -2.48 0.49
C ALA A 77 9.84 -1.59 -0.75
N ALA A 78 8.87 -0.70 -1.01
CA ALA A 78 8.98 0.26 -2.11
C ALA A 78 10.20 1.16 -1.99
N ILE A 79 10.45 1.73 -0.80
CA ILE A 79 11.61 2.57 -0.54
C ILE A 79 12.91 1.77 -0.75
N GLY A 80 12.97 0.52 -0.29
CA GLY A 80 14.11 -0.36 -0.53
C GLY A 80 14.43 -0.52 -2.01
N VAL A 81 13.40 -0.72 -2.85
CA VAL A 81 13.57 -0.80 -4.32
C VAL A 81 13.91 0.56 -4.92
N ILE A 82 13.28 1.64 -4.48
CA ILE A 82 13.56 3.00 -4.96
C ILE A 82 15.03 3.36 -4.73
N LEU A 83 15.60 2.98 -3.58
CA LEU A 83 17.00 3.26 -3.25
C LEU A 83 18.00 2.48 -4.13
N THR A 84 17.61 1.34 -4.69
CA THR A 84 18.45 0.57 -5.62
C THR A 84 18.27 1.02 -7.07
N LEU A 85 17.28 1.86 -7.35
CA LEU A 85 16.99 2.40 -8.67
C LEU A 85 17.42 3.86 -8.78
N SER A 86 18.12 4.21 -9.86
CA SER A 86 18.42 5.60 -10.20
C SER A 86 17.21 6.26 -10.88
N LEU A 87 16.19 6.59 -10.10
CA LEU A 87 14.99 7.29 -10.57
C LEU A 87 15.19 8.80 -10.59
N THR A 88 14.59 9.47 -11.55
CA THR A 88 14.56 10.94 -11.61
C THR A 88 13.65 11.51 -10.52
N LEU A 89 13.84 12.79 -10.17
CA LEU A 89 12.98 13.47 -9.21
C LEU A 89 11.50 13.46 -9.63
N LYS A 90 11.24 13.57 -10.94
CA LYS A 90 9.90 13.44 -11.54
C LYS A 90 9.27 12.08 -11.19
N GLU A 91 9.98 10.99 -11.47
CA GLU A 91 9.49 9.64 -11.21
C GLU A 91 9.26 9.40 -9.72
N LEU A 92 10.17 9.87 -8.86
CA LEU A 92 10.03 9.78 -7.41
C LEU A 92 8.77 10.48 -6.90
N MET A 93 8.46 11.67 -7.41
CA MET A 93 7.25 12.41 -7.03
C MET A 93 5.99 11.68 -7.47
N ILE A 94 5.94 11.22 -8.72
CA ILE A 94 4.78 10.50 -9.27
C ILE A 94 4.54 9.21 -8.47
N ILE A 95 5.56 8.36 -8.32
CA ILE A 95 5.47 7.10 -7.56
C ILE A 95 5.11 7.39 -6.10
N GLY A 96 5.71 8.41 -5.49
CA GLY A 96 5.43 8.79 -4.10
C GLY A 96 3.95 9.08 -3.86
N VAL A 97 3.33 9.90 -4.72
CA VAL A 97 1.90 10.23 -4.58
C VAL A 97 1.02 9.01 -4.90
N MET A 98 1.37 8.22 -5.92
CA MET A 98 0.66 6.98 -6.23
C MET A 98 0.65 6.01 -5.03
N LEU A 99 1.80 5.82 -4.38
CA LEU A 99 1.95 4.93 -3.23
C LEU A 99 1.25 5.46 -1.97
N MET A 100 1.23 6.77 -1.74
CA MET A 100 0.45 7.35 -0.65
C MET A 100 -1.03 7.02 -0.75
N LEU A 101 -1.58 6.99 -1.97
CA LEU A 101 -2.98 6.66 -2.21
C LEU A 101 -3.28 5.15 -2.10
N SER A 102 -2.35 4.28 -2.51
CA SER A 102 -2.65 2.86 -2.72
C SER A 102 -1.56 1.89 -2.26
N HIS A 103 -0.90 2.15 -1.14
CA HIS A 103 0.05 1.17 -0.55
C HIS A 103 -0.66 0.00 0.15
N SER A 104 0.06 -1.13 0.27
CA SER A 104 -0.32 -2.31 1.06
C SER A 104 -1.75 -2.82 0.82
N LEU A 105 -2.18 -2.87 -0.45
CA LEU A 105 -3.54 -3.23 -0.86
C LEU A 105 -4.03 -4.54 -0.25
N PHE A 106 -3.21 -5.60 -0.23
CA PHE A 106 -3.63 -6.88 0.35
C PHE A 106 -3.96 -6.76 1.83
N MET A 107 -3.16 -6.00 2.59
CA MET A 107 -3.41 -5.76 4.01
C MET A 107 -4.65 -4.89 4.21
N GLU A 108 -4.76 -3.80 3.45
CA GLU A 108 -5.89 -2.88 3.56
C GLU A 108 -7.23 -3.58 3.26
N LEU A 109 -7.27 -4.39 2.20
CA LEU A 109 -8.47 -5.14 1.82
C LEU A 109 -8.84 -6.18 2.87
N ALA A 110 -7.85 -6.86 3.47
CA ALA A 110 -8.09 -7.84 4.52
C ALA A 110 -8.64 -7.18 5.80
N ILE A 111 -8.08 -6.04 6.21
CA ILE A 111 -8.57 -5.27 7.36
C ILE A 111 -9.96 -4.70 7.07
N SER A 112 -10.16 -4.11 5.89
CA SER A 112 -11.44 -3.53 5.48
C SER A 112 -12.56 -4.57 5.44
N LYS A 113 -12.27 -5.78 4.96
CA LYS A 113 -13.22 -6.90 5.00
C LYS A 113 -13.65 -7.22 6.43
N LYS A 114 -12.73 -7.20 7.38
CA LYS A 114 -13.03 -7.43 8.80
C LYS A 114 -13.88 -6.31 9.41
N ALA A 115 -13.68 -5.08 8.95
CA ALA A 115 -14.48 -3.92 9.34
C ALA A 115 -15.89 -3.93 8.72
N GLY A 116 -16.22 -4.90 7.85
CA GLY A 116 -17.52 -4.99 7.17
C GLY A 116 -17.62 -4.15 5.89
N CYS A 117 -16.52 -3.57 5.43
CA CYS A 117 -16.48 -2.83 4.17
C CYS A 117 -16.46 -3.79 2.98
N SER A 118 -17.06 -3.37 1.86
CA SER A 118 -16.95 -4.13 0.62
C SER A 118 -15.58 -3.92 -0.02
N LEU A 119 -14.89 -5.04 -0.29
CA LEU A 119 -13.54 -5.08 -0.84
C LEU A 119 -13.44 -4.35 -2.17
N PHE A 120 -14.48 -4.50 -3.00
CA PHE A 120 -14.49 -3.90 -4.33
C PHE A 120 -14.46 -2.37 -4.25
N TYR A 121 -15.28 -1.76 -3.41
CA TYR A 121 -15.29 -0.30 -3.24
C TYR A 121 -13.97 0.22 -2.68
N VAL A 122 -13.39 -0.46 -1.69
CA VAL A 122 -12.09 -0.06 -1.12
C VAL A 122 -10.98 -0.15 -2.15
N LEU A 123 -10.96 -1.22 -2.95
CA LEU A 123 -10.00 -1.36 -4.04
C LEU A 123 -10.14 -0.22 -5.05
N LEU A 124 -11.35 0.09 -5.49
CA LEU A 124 -11.59 1.15 -6.48
C LEU A 124 -11.19 2.53 -5.95
N VAL A 125 -11.60 2.87 -4.72
CA VAL A 125 -11.33 4.19 -4.12
C VAL A 125 -9.84 4.42 -3.88
N ARG A 126 -9.04 3.35 -3.73
CA ARG A 126 -7.58 3.49 -3.60
C ARG A 126 -6.87 3.46 -4.94
N LEU A 127 -7.22 2.48 -5.77
CA LEU A 127 -6.50 2.22 -7.01
C LEU A 127 -6.83 3.25 -8.10
N ILE A 128 -8.11 3.63 -8.27
CA ILE A 128 -8.49 4.59 -9.32
C ILE A 128 -7.80 5.95 -9.11
N PRO A 129 -7.90 6.61 -7.94
CA PRO A 129 -7.22 7.89 -7.75
C PRO A 129 -5.71 7.78 -7.89
N SER A 130 -5.11 6.67 -7.43
CA SER A 130 -3.68 6.43 -7.58
C SER A 130 -3.26 6.40 -9.05
N LEU A 131 -3.98 5.63 -9.89
CA LEU A 131 -3.71 5.55 -11.33
C LEU A 131 -3.96 6.90 -12.03
N LEU A 132 -5.05 7.60 -11.69
CA LEU A 132 -5.38 8.90 -12.28
C LEU A 132 -4.29 9.93 -11.97
N VAL A 133 -3.84 10.02 -10.72
CA VAL A 133 -2.75 10.94 -10.36
C VAL A 133 -1.44 10.55 -11.02
N GLY A 134 -1.17 9.24 -11.18
CA GLY A 134 -0.03 8.76 -11.95
C GLY A 134 -0.05 9.26 -13.39
N ILE A 135 -1.20 9.17 -14.05
CA ILE A 135 -1.38 9.67 -15.43
C ILE A 135 -1.20 11.18 -15.43
N LEU A 136 -1.93 11.91 -14.61
CA LEU A 136 -1.85 13.37 -14.54
C LEU A 136 -0.41 13.84 -14.29
N GLY A 137 0.31 13.23 -13.35
CA GLY A 137 1.71 13.52 -13.08
C GLY A 137 2.61 13.23 -14.28
N GLY A 138 2.38 12.14 -15.00
CA GLY A 138 3.12 11.83 -16.22
C GLY A 138 2.96 12.89 -17.33
N TRP A 139 1.80 13.56 -17.40
CA TRP A 139 1.49 14.60 -18.39
C TRP A 139 1.88 16.02 -17.95
N LEU A 140 1.84 16.31 -16.64
CA LEU A 140 2.14 17.63 -16.07
C LEU A 140 3.65 17.93 -15.97
N PHE A 141 4.45 16.89 -15.73
CA PHE A 141 5.91 16.96 -15.67
C PHE A 141 6.52 16.41 -16.96
#